data_AF-A6DNP7-F1
#
_entry.id   AF-A6DNP7-F1
#
_cell.length_a   1.000
_cell.length_b   1.000
_cell.length_c   1.000
_cell.angle_alpha   90.00
_cell.angle_beta   90.00
_cell.angle_gamma   90.00
#
_symmetry.space_group_name_H-M   'P 1'
#
loop_
_entity.id
_entity.type
_entity.pdbx_description
1 polymer ?
#
loop_
_entity_poly.entity_id
_entity_poly.type
_entity_poly.pdbx_seq_one_letter_code
_entity_poly.pdbx_strand_id
1 'polypeptide(L)'
;MIFIPAFLYPGLLLVTAQMRSVQESKLQSQTYTVFVKGDDLNLLSKVESENLVFSRDAEQEETTLLSIEFSENEFSDTIPKIAISYDSTNSQSLYILDMVQIEFDRINRELRDENLEKLGLEKSFLRPLQIDLIKTNSEKQEGRFLAGKILPGLILVMLTVAAGLMAQETTAGERESGTLETLLCTPAKYAEIVAAKLLTVTTIGFLSGLLNVIFMGITFSNIGYLLAKSTTGTEMVLPETFLPDFVSFPIILAVLVASALTLSALIVFITSSASTRQEASHYLSPILILMLLPVMFSTQPGVESSWQFSLVPGLNFCLILQDLFLGKYYWDQLWLFFISNFILLAFFIRMTINLLQSESYWNKGGGIAAAFKLKDKQGNQQIIPEEGAMIFLTCAALFLLLGTRLQTWNVALGLPLSQFLIFVFLPLYYLKKTRTKFTDILSLRPGSVKLAVILAFSVPAIIVLAQGLKRLLTKAGFPSDGEESAQVVVDIVQNNGLVVALFIVALTPAICEEFLFRGVLLNASKGWKTASAITLNGLLFGALHMSVANMPALTLMGAYMAYIVWKSGSIYQSALVHFINNALAVLLIYYSTEKLIDEEKFTAIIEHPLCLGIAFVYIIFSLISIKNCKRESVDA
;
A
#
# COMPACT_ATOMS: atom_id res chain seq x y z
N MET A 1 4.29 -4.65 23.11
CA MET A 1 5.40 -5.05 22.21
C MET A 1 5.05 -6.21 21.27
N ILE A 2 4.31 -7.24 21.67
CA ILE A 2 3.99 -8.39 20.78
C ILE A 2 2.95 -8.04 19.71
N PHE A 3 1.92 -7.24 20.06
CA PHE A 3 0.77 -6.98 19.20
C PHE A 3 1.11 -6.24 17.89
N ILE A 4 1.98 -5.22 17.94
CA ILE A 4 2.26 -4.37 16.77
C ILE A 4 2.97 -5.17 15.64
N PRO A 5 4.11 -5.86 15.88
CA PRO A 5 4.74 -6.67 14.83
C PRO A 5 3.87 -7.84 14.38
N ALA A 6 3.19 -8.54 15.32
CA ALA A 6 2.34 -9.68 14.98
C ALA A 6 1.23 -9.35 13.97
N PHE A 7 0.86 -8.08 13.85
CA PHE A 7 -0.24 -7.62 13.00
C PHE A 7 0.21 -6.81 11.79
N LEU A 8 1.25 -6.00 11.93
CA LEU A 8 1.82 -5.26 10.81
C LEU A 8 2.44 -6.19 9.77
N TYR A 9 3.10 -7.29 10.16
CA TYR A 9 3.68 -8.22 9.18
C TYR A 9 2.64 -8.90 8.29
N PRO A 10 1.56 -9.52 8.81
CA PRO A 10 0.49 -10.05 7.95
C PRO A 10 -0.17 -8.99 7.09
N GLY A 11 -0.46 -7.80 7.66
CA GLY A 11 -1.04 -6.69 6.89
C GLY A 11 -0.13 -6.24 5.74
N LEU A 12 1.18 -6.12 6.02
CA LEU A 12 2.21 -5.80 5.04
C LEU A 12 2.22 -6.81 3.89
N LEU A 13 2.24 -8.11 4.23
CA LEU A 13 2.26 -9.19 3.24
C LEU A 13 1.00 -9.18 2.37
N LEU A 14 -0.17 -8.95 2.95
CA LEU A 14 -1.43 -8.87 2.22
C LEU A 14 -1.45 -7.69 1.25
N VAL A 15 -1.03 -6.49 1.70
CA VAL A 15 -0.90 -5.33 0.80
C VAL A 15 0.03 -5.67 -0.35
N THR A 16 1.17 -6.31 -0.09
CA THR A 16 2.12 -6.65 -1.16
C THR A 16 1.60 -7.72 -2.11
N ALA A 17 0.83 -8.70 -1.61
CA ALA A 17 0.20 -9.72 -2.44
C ALA A 17 -0.88 -9.14 -3.36
N GLN A 18 -1.73 -8.24 -2.84
CA GLN A 18 -2.72 -7.52 -3.65
C GLN A 18 -2.05 -6.65 -4.71
N MET A 19 -1.01 -5.90 -4.31
CA MET A 19 -0.26 -5.06 -5.25
C MET A 19 0.36 -5.87 -6.38
N ARG A 20 0.92 -7.03 -6.03
CA ARG A 20 1.46 -7.97 -7.01
C ARG A 20 0.38 -8.47 -7.96
N SER A 21 -0.78 -8.89 -7.43
CA SER A 21 -1.93 -9.31 -8.25
C SER A 21 -2.33 -8.24 -9.27
N VAL A 22 -2.43 -6.98 -8.85
CA VAL A 22 -2.83 -5.90 -9.78
C VAL A 22 -1.74 -5.53 -10.79
N GLN A 23 -0.45 -5.62 -10.41
CA GLN A 23 0.61 -5.45 -11.41
C GLN A 23 0.63 -6.60 -12.40
N GLU A 24 0.43 -7.84 -11.94
CA GLU A 24 0.31 -9.00 -12.81
C GLU A 24 -0.90 -8.87 -13.75
N SER A 25 -2.07 -8.44 -13.26
CA SER A 25 -3.25 -8.23 -14.11
C SER A 25 -3.04 -7.11 -15.14
N LYS A 26 -2.35 -6.02 -14.77
CA LYS A 26 -1.98 -4.97 -15.70
C LYS A 26 -1.04 -5.49 -16.79
N LEU A 27 -0.04 -6.28 -16.42
CA LEU A 27 0.87 -6.91 -17.39
C LEU A 27 0.09 -7.89 -18.28
N GLN A 28 -0.85 -8.68 -17.73
CA GLN A 28 -1.71 -9.58 -18.51
C GLN A 28 -2.64 -8.85 -19.48
N SER A 29 -3.16 -7.67 -19.12
CA SER A 29 -4.06 -6.89 -19.99
C SER A 29 -3.36 -6.21 -21.17
N GLN A 30 -2.02 -6.15 -21.15
CA GLN A 30 -1.24 -5.52 -22.20
C GLN A 30 -0.90 -6.53 -23.30
N THR A 31 -1.13 -6.12 -24.54
CA THR A 31 -0.63 -6.84 -25.70
C THR A 31 0.84 -6.48 -25.91
N TYR A 32 1.72 -7.47 -25.89
CA TYR A 32 3.14 -7.28 -26.14
C TYR A 32 3.51 -7.68 -27.55
N THR A 33 4.25 -6.82 -28.22
CA THR A 33 4.83 -7.13 -29.52
C THR A 33 6.16 -7.85 -29.32
N VAL A 34 6.28 -9.06 -29.88
CA VAL A 34 7.52 -9.84 -29.93
C VAL A 34 8.06 -9.79 -31.36
N PHE A 35 9.32 -9.37 -31.52
CA PHE A 35 9.93 -9.34 -32.85
C PHE A 35 10.41 -10.73 -33.25
N VAL A 36 10.17 -11.13 -34.50
CA VAL A 36 10.57 -12.44 -35.01
C VAL A 36 11.46 -12.32 -36.23
N LYS A 37 12.60 -13.01 -36.19
CA LYS A 37 13.60 -13.11 -37.25
C LYS A 37 13.70 -14.56 -37.73
N GLY A 38 13.27 -14.83 -38.97
CA GLY A 38 13.28 -16.17 -39.60
C GLY A 38 11.96 -16.56 -40.29
N ASP A 39 12.00 -17.61 -41.12
CA ASP A 39 10.93 -17.94 -42.08
C ASP A 39 9.89 -18.98 -41.61
N ASP A 40 10.04 -19.55 -40.41
CA ASP A 40 9.24 -20.72 -39.99
C ASP A 40 7.85 -20.33 -39.42
N LEU A 41 6.90 -20.06 -40.33
CA LEU A 41 5.52 -19.61 -40.07
C LEU A 41 4.64 -20.64 -39.34
N ASN A 42 4.95 -21.93 -39.42
CA ASN A 42 4.06 -22.99 -38.91
C ASN A 42 4.10 -23.10 -37.38
N LEU A 43 5.24 -22.86 -36.74
CA LEU A 43 5.39 -22.92 -35.28
C LEU A 43 4.71 -21.74 -34.58
N LEU A 44 4.81 -20.54 -35.15
CA LEU A 44 4.21 -19.32 -34.61
C LEU A 44 2.67 -19.35 -34.69
N SER A 45 2.13 -20.02 -35.72
CA SER A 45 0.67 -20.21 -35.85
C SER A 45 0.06 -21.14 -34.79
N LYS A 46 0.89 -21.94 -34.10
CA LYS A 46 0.47 -22.79 -32.96
C LYS A 46 0.51 -22.07 -31.61
N VAL A 47 1.05 -20.84 -31.54
CA VAL A 47 1.05 -20.03 -30.31
C VAL A 47 -0.35 -19.45 -30.13
N GLU A 48 -1.10 -20.02 -29.20
CA GLU A 48 -2.44 -19.55 -28.82
C GLU A 48 -2.31 -18.60 -27.63
N SER A 49 -2.00 -17.33 -27.89
CA SER A 49 -1.99 -16.31 -26.85
C SER A 49 -2.65 -15.03 -27.35
N GLU A 50 -3.68 -14.56 -26.64
CA GLU A 50 -4.37 -13.29 -26.95
C GLU A 50 -3.47 -12.06 -26.71
N ASN A 51 -2.42 -12.20 -25.89
CA ASN A 51 -1.61 -11.09 -25.40
C ASN A 51 -0.22 -10.98 -26.04
N LEU A 52 0.18 -11.88 -26.93
CA LEU A 52 1.43 -11.77 -27.70
C LEU A 52 1.11 -11.56 -29.17
N VAL A 53 1.62 -10.47 -29.72
CA VAL A 53 1.57 -10.18 -31.16
C VAL A 53 2.96 -10.33 -31.72
N PHE A 54 3.14 -11.28 -32.64
CA PHE A 54 4.41 -11.46 -33.32
C PHE A 54 4.49 -10.51 -34.52
N SER A 55 5.48 -9.62 -34.52
CA SER A 55 5.73 -8.66 -35.62
C SER A 55 7.08 -8.93 -36.28
N ARG A 56 7.16 -8.66 -37.59
CA ARG A 56 8.37 -8.77 -38.42
C ARG A 56 8.84 -7.41 -38.96
N ASP A 57 8.24 -6.32 -38.51
CA ASP A 57 8.53 -4.99 -39.04
C ASP A 57 9.88 -4.48 -38.52
N ALA A 58 10.82 -4.18 -39.43
CA ALA A 58 12.18 -3.78 -39.09
C ALA A 58 12.24 -2.43 -38.35
N GLU A 59 11.23 -1.57 -38.49
CA GLU A 59 11.11 -0.34 -37.68
C GLU A 59 10.77 -0.63 -36.21
N GLN A 60 10.29 -1.83 -35.88
CA GLN A 60 9.96 -2.26 -34.52
C GLN A 60 11.08 -3.03 -33.81
N GLU A 61 12.20 -3.31 -34.49
CA GLU A 61 13.34 -4.06 -33.93
C GLU A 61 14.02 -3.29 -32.78
N GLU A 62 14.10 -1.95 -32.84
CA GLU A 62 14.67 -1.12 -31.76
C GLU A 62 13.71 -0.89 -30.57
N THR A 63 12.41 -1.12 -30.75
CA THR A 63 11.37 -0.82 -29.74
C THR A 63 10.80 -2.07 -29.07
N THR A 64 11.17 -3.27 -29.54
CA THR A 64 10.67 -4.53 -29.01
C THR A 64 11.54 -5.03 -27.86
N LEU A 65 10.88 -5.45 -26.78
CA LEU A 65 11.51 -5.87 -25.53
C LEU A 65 12.09 -7.29 -25.57
N LEU A 66 11.73 -8.07 -26.60
CA LEU A 66 12.14 -9.45 -26.79
C LEU A 66 12.11 -9.79 -28.28
N SER A 67 13.16 -10.44 -28.77
CA SER A 67 13.24 -10.94 -30.15
C SER A 67 13.50 -12.43 -30.20
N ILE A 68 12.91 -13.11 -31.17
CA ILE A 68 13.07 -14.54 -31.40
C ILE A 68 13.74 -14.74 -32.74
N GLU A 69 14.89 -15.41 -32.77
CA GLU A 69 15.60 -15.79 -33.98
C GLU A 69 15.51 -17.30 -34.18
N PHE A 70 14.94 -17.70 -35.31
CA PHE A 70 14.89 -19.10 -35.74
C PHE A 70 16.15 -19.40 -36.55
N SER A 71 16.96 -20.35 -36.07
CA SER A 71 18.09 -20.85 -36.86
C SER A 71 17.63 -22.07 -37.64
N GLU A 72 17.35 -21.89 -38.94
CA GLU A 72 17.35 -23.00 -39.88
C GLU A 72 18.79 -23.40 -40.14
N ASN A 73 19.19 -24.59 -39.69
CA ASN A 73 20.32 -25.26 -40.31
C ASN A 73 19.76 -25.98 -41.54
N GLU A 74 20.26 -25.60 -42.72
CA GLU A 74 20.00 -26.19 -44.05
C GLU A 74 20.32 -27.70 -44.19
N PHE A 75 20.55 -28.42 -43.09
CA PHE A 75 20.81 -29.86 -43.11
C PHE A 75 19.78 -30.62 -42.27
N SER A 76 19.02 -31.45 -42.97
CA SER A 76 18.13 -32.49 -42.47
C SER A 76 18.76 -33.28 -41.32
N ASP A 77 17.98 -33.55 -40.27
CA ASP A 77 18.25 -34.41 -39.10
C ASP A 77 18.69 -33.74 -37.77
N THR A 78 18.74 -32.42 -37.66
CA THR A 78 19.00 -31.75 -36.36
C THR A 78 17.78 -31.05 -35.77
N ILE A 79 17.62 -31.16 -34.45
CA ILE A 79 16.56 -30.55 -33.64
C ILE A 79 16.51 -29.04 -33.93
N PRO A 80 15.34 -28.45 -34.28
CA PRO A 80 15.20 -27.01 -34.50
C PRO A 80 15.62 -26.22 -33.26
N LYS A 81 16.48 -25.22 -33.47
CA LYS A 81 17.00 -24.34 -32.43
C LYS A 81 16.34 -22.97 -32.51
N ILE A 82 15.83 -22.53 -31.37
CA ILE A 82 15.20 -21.21 -31.22
C ILE A 82 16.06 -20.38 -30.28
N ALA A 83 16.55 -19.25 -30.75
CA ALA A 83 17.28 -18.30 -29.94
C ALA A 83 16.33 -17.19 -29.49
N ILE A 84 16.15 -17.01 -28.17
CA ILE A 84 15.32 -15.93 -27.62
C ILE A 84 16.23 -14.88 -27.01
N SER A 85 16.21 -13.67 -27.57
CA SER A 85 16.96 -12.51 -27.08
C SER A 85 16.08 -11.65 -26.18
N TYR A 86 16.51 -11.41 -24.94
CA TYR A 86 15.74 -10.67 -23.94
C TYR A 86 16.60 -9.73 -23.08
N ASP A 87 15.97 -8.67 -22.56
CA ASP A 87 16.55 -7.70 -21.62
C ASP A 87 16.29 -8.15 -20.18
N SER A 88 17.29 -8.76 -19.55
CA SER A 88 17.26 -9.19 -18.14
C SER A 88 17.13 -8.06 -17.12
N THR A 89 17.32 -6.79 -17.51
CA THR A 89 17.18 -5.61 -16.64
C THR A 89 15.81 -4.95 -16.74
N ASN A 90 14.97 -5.41 -17.69
CA ASN A 90 13.61 -4.93 -17.85
C ASN A 90 12.62 -5.97 -17.32
N SER A 91 11.80 -5.54 -16.35
CA SER A 91 10.80 -6.42 -15.72
C SER A 91 9.71 -6.88 -16.70
N GLN A 92 9.36 -6.06 -17.69
CA GLN A 92 8.41 -6.43 -18.75
C GLN A 92 9.02 -7.45 -19.71
N SER A 93 10.30 -7.31 -20.08
CA SER A 93 10.98 -8.28 -20.94
C SER A 93 11.08 -9.66 -20.27
N LEU A 94 11.38 -9.71 -18.97
CA LEU A 94 11.36 -10.96 -18.18
C LEU A 94 9.95 -11.58 -18.11
N TYR A 95 8.90 -10.77 -18.01
CA TYR A 95 7.52 -11.26 -18.01
C TYR A 95 7.12 -11.84 -19.39
N ILE A 96 7.47 -11.16 -20.47
CA ILE A 96 7.25 -11.65 -21.84
C ILE A 96 8.03 -12.95 -22.06
N LEU A 97 9.26 -13.04 -21.58
CA LEU A 97 10.08 -14.26 -21.67
C LEU A 97 9.38 -15.44 -21.00
N ASP A 98 8.84 -15.27 -19.79
CA ASP A 98 8.12 -16.32 -19.06
C ASP A 98 6.89 -16.79 -19.85
N MET A 99 6.09 -15.85 -20.38
CA MET A 99 4.93 -16.18 -21.23
C MET A 99 5.34 -16.96 -22.49
N VAL A 100 6.38 -16.49 -23.18
CA VAL A 100 6.91 -17.15 -24.38
C VAL A 100 7.42 -18.55 -24.03
N GLN A 101 8.19 -18.72 -22.96
CA GLN A 101 8.69 -20.03 -22.52
C GLN A 101 7.56 -21.01 -22.21
N ILE A 102 6.51 -20.57 -21.52
CA ILE A 102 5.33 -21.41 -21.21
C ILE A 102 4.68 -21.93 -22.49
N GLU A 103 4.48 -21.07 -23.50
CA GLU A 103 3.88 -21.45 -24.78
C GLU A 103 4.80 -22.35 -25.60
N PHE A 104 6.09 -22.04 -25.70
CA PHE A 104 7.03 -22.89 -26.41
C PHE A 104 7.20 -24.25 -25.73
N ASP A 105 7.14 -24.34 -24.40
CA ASP A 105 7.11 -25.61 -23.67
C ASP A 105 5.83 -26.41 -23.94
N ARG A 106 4.68 -25.76 -24.12
CA ARG A 106 3.43 -26.41 -24.55
C ARG A 106 3.58 -26.99 -25.95
N ILE A 107 4.06 -26.19 -26.90
CA ILE A 107 4.33 -26.63 -28.29
C ILE A 107 5.35 -27.78 -28.30
N ASN A 108 6.40 -27.71 -27.47
CA ASN A 108 7.41 -28.75 -27.35
C ASN A 108 6.81 -30.07 -26.84
N ARG A 109 5.84 -30.02 -25.92
CA ARG A 109 5.09 -31.21 -25.45
C ARG A 109 4.18 -31.78 -26.54
N GLU A 110 3.45 -30.94 -27.27
CA GLU A 110 2.56 -31.38 -28.34
C GLU A 110 3.32 -32.02 -29.50
N LEU A 111 4.39 -31.37 -29.98
CA LEU A 111 5.24 -31.92 -31.03
C LEU A 111 5.92 -33.22 -30.60
N ARG A 112 6.28 -33.33 -29.32
CA ARG A 112 6.85 -34.56 -28.77
C ARG A 112 5.81 -35.68 -28.84
N ASP A 113 4.60 -35.42 -28.39
CA ASP A 113 3.53 -36.43 -28.33
C ASP A 113 3.10 -36.84 -29.76
N GLU A 114 2.97 -35.90 -30.71
CA GLU A 114 2.73 -36.17 -32.13
C GLU A 114 3.84 -37.04 -32.77
N ASN A 115 5.11 -36.72 -32.50
CA ASN A 115 6.24 -37.47 -33.06
C ASN A 115 6.39 -38.86 -32.44
N LEU A 116 6.09 -39.00 -31.15
CA LEU A 116 6.09 -40.29 -30.45
C LEU A 116 4.94 -41.20 -30.93
N GLU A 117 3.75 -40.65 -31.18
CA GLU A 117 2.62 -41.40 -31.76
C GLU A 117 2.93 -41.91 -33.17
N LYS A 118 3.60 -41.11 -34.01
CA LYS A 118 4.04 -41.53 -35.35
C LYS A 118 5.08 -42.64 -35.33
N LEU A 119 5.90 -42.72 -34.28
CA LEU A 119 7.02 -43.66 -34.18
C LEU A 119 6.73 -44.87 -33.26
N GLY A 120 5.63 -44.87 -32.52
CA GLY A 120 5.23 -45.99 -31.64
C GLY A 120 6.16 -46.23 -30.44
N LEU A 121 6.83 -45.18 -29.94
CA LEU A 121 7.84 -45.25 -28.87
C LEU A 121 7.27 -44.79 -27.51
N GLU A 122 7.84 -45.30 -26.40
CA GLU A 122 7.47 -44.87 -25.04
C GLU A 122 7.87 -43.42 -24.75
N LYS A 123 7.10 -42.75 -23.87
CA LYS A 123 7.06 -41.29 -23.64
C LYS A 123 8.31 -40.64 -23.01
N SER A 124 9.48 -41.25 -23.11
CA SER A 124 10.63 -40.92 -22.27
C SER A 124 11.84 -40.30 -22.98
N PHE A 125 11.83 -40.03 -24.30
CA PHE A 125 13.11 -39.78 -25.00
C PHE A 125 13.29 -38.55 -25.91
N LEU A 126 12.38 -37.57 -26.03
CA LEU A 126 12.59 -36.47 -26.99
C LEU A 126 12.20 -35.08 -26.46
N ARG A 127 13.13 -34.11 -26.59
CA ARG A 127 12.83 -32.66 -26.59
C ARG A 127 12.95 -32.18 -28.04
N PRO A 128 11.83 -32.10 -28.80
CA PRO A 128 11.86 -31.76 -30.22
C PRO A 128 12.24 -30.31 -30.52
N LEU A 129 12.26 -29.42 -29.53
CA LEU A 129 12.77 -28.04 -29.65
C LEU A 129 13.85 -27.79 -28.60
N GLN A 130 14.97 -27.21 -29.03
CA GLN A 130 16.01 -26.67 -28.15
C GLN A 130 15.89 -25.15 -28.12
N ILE A 131 15.62 -24.58 -26.94
CA ILE A 131 15.49 -23.14 -26.72
C ILE A 131 16.81 -22.64 -26.11
N ASP A 132 17.56 -21.85 -26.86
CA ASP A 132 18.77 -21.20 -26.38
C ASP A 132 18.42 -19.74 -26.01
N LEU A 133 18.68 -19.35 -24.76
CA LEU A 133 18.40 -18.01 -24.27
C LEU A 133 19.62 -17.13 -24.48
N ILE A 134 19.52 -16.13 -25.36
CA ILE A 134 20.58 -15.15 -25.61
C ILE A 134 20.27 -13.89 -24.79
N LYS A 135 21.20 -13.49 -23.93
CA LYS A 135 21.04 -12.26 -23.15
C LYS A 135 21.54 -11.08 -23.98
N THR A 136 20.72 -10.05 -24.15
CA THR A 136 21.12 -8.82 -24.87
C THR A 136 22.00 -7.91 -24.01
N ASN A 137 21.93 -8.05 -22.68
CA ASN A 137 22.63 -7.17 -21.74
C ASN A 137 24.00 -7.70 -21.33
N SER A 138 24.89 -6.77 -21.00
CA SER A 138 26.18 -7.11 -20.40
C SER A 138 26.04 -7.64 -18.97
N GLU A 139 26.97 -8.51 -18.54
CA GLU A 139 27.03 -8.99 -17.15
C GLU A 139 27.12 -7.84 -16.13
N LYS A 140 27.74 -6.72 -16.52
CA LYS A 140 27.82 -5.48 -15.75
C LYS A 140 26.44 -4.84 -15.50
N GLN A 141 25.56 -4.85 -16.48
CA GLN A 141 24.21 -4.30 -16.34
C GLN A 141 23.32 -5.20 -15.47
N GLU A 142 23.50 -6.52 -15.56
CA GLU A 142 22.79 -7.49 -14.70
C GLU A 142 23.21 -7.35 -13.23
N GLY A 143 24.51 -7.25 -12.95
CA GLY A 143 25.03 -6.99 -11.61
C GLY A 143 24.50 -5.68 -11.01
N ARG A 144 24.47 -4.60 -11.80
CA ARG A 144 23.87 -3.32 -11.42
C ARG A 144 22.37 -3.38 -11.21
N PHE A 145 21.64 -4.15 -12.00
CA PHE A 145 20.20 -4.33 -11.85
C PHE A 145 19.86 -5.04 -10.52
N LEU A 146 20.54 -6.15 -10.23
CA LEU A 146 20.36 -6.89 -8.97
C LEU A 146 20.72 -6.02 -7.76
N ALA A 147 21.82 -5.28 -7.86
CA ALA A 147 22.20 -4.29 -6.86
C ALA A 147 21.11 -3.20 -6.72
N GLY A 148 20.68 -2.59 -7.82
CA GLY A 148 19.65 -1.54 -7.82
C GLY A 148 18.33 -1.99 -7.19
N LYS A 149 17.97 -3.27 -7.28
CA LYS A 149 16.75 -3.82 -6.66
C LYS A 149 16.86 -4.03 -5.15
N ILE A 150 18.04 -4.39 -4.63
CA ILE A 150 18.22 -4.79 -3.22
C ILE A 150 18.81 -3.64 -2.38
N LEU A 151 19.85 -2.97 -2.88
CA LEU A 151 20.66 -2.04 -2.11
C LEU A 151 19.89 -0.82 -1.60
N PRO A 152 19.04 -0.15 -2.41
CA PRO A 152 18.31 1.02 -1.92
C PRO A 152 17.42 0.69 -0.73
N GLY A 153 16.78 -0.49 -0.72
CA GLY A 153 15.95 -0.93 0.38
C GLY A 153 16.73 -1.16 1.67
N LEU A 154 17.90 -1.80 1.58
CA LEU A 154 18.79 -1.98 2.74
C LEU A 154 19.29 -0.64 3.29
N ILE A 155 19.70 0.28 2.40
CA ILE A 155 20.16 1.60 2.80
C ILE A 155 19.03 2.36 3.51
N LEU A 156 17.80 2.31 2.98
CA LEU A 156 16.63 2.96 3.58
C LEU A 156 16.36 2.46 5.01
N VAL A 157 16.36 1.14 5.20
CA VAL A 157 16.13 0.54 6.53
C VAL A 157 17.25 0.90 7.49
N MET A 158 18.51 0.80 7.07
CA MET A 158 19.65 1.12 7.93
C MET A 158 19.71 2.61 8.31
N LEU A 159 19.42 3.52 7.37
CA LEU A 159 19.28 4.95 7.66
C LEU A 159 18.24 5.18 8.75
N THR A 160 17.09 4.51 8.64
CA THR A 160 15.98 4.66 9.60
C THR A 160 16.35 4.11 10.97
N VAL A 161 17.02 2.96 11.04
CA VAL A 161 17.49 2.36 12.31
C VAL A 161 18.53 3.26 12.98
N ALA A 162 19.56 3.68 12.26
CA ALA A 162 20.64 4.51 12.80
C ALA A 162 20.13 5.87 13.29
N ALA A 163 19.31 6.55 12.48
CA ALA A 163 18.65 7.79 12.86
C ALA A 163 17.72 7.58 14.06
N GLY A 164 16.97 6.47 14.10
CA GLY A 164 16.07 6.11 15.19
C GLY A 164 16.77 6.02 16.54
N LEU A 165 17.90 5.29 16.62
CA LEU A 165 18.66 5.14 17.86
C LEU A 165 19.19 6.49 18.38
N MET A 166 19.71 7.34 17.49
CA MET A 166 20.22 8.66 17.90
C MET A 166 19.10 9.64 18.27
N ALA A 167 17.98 9.59 17.57
CA ALA A 167 16.84 10.42 17.87
C ALA A 167 16.23 10.07 19.23
N GLN A 168 16.17 8.78 19.59
CA GLN A 168 15.71 8.34 20.92
C GLN A 168 16.49 9.03 22.04
N GLU A 169 17.83 9.03 21.97
CA GLU A 169 18.68 9.65 22.99
C GLU A 169 18.55 11.17 23.04
N THR A 170 18.61 11.83 21.87
CA THR A 170 18.59 13.30 21.78
C THR A 170 17.19 13.92 21.98
N THR A 171 16.13 13.12 22.11
CA THR A 171 14.77 13.63 22.31
C THR A 171 14.18 13.10 23.62
N ALA A 172 13.61 11.90 23.59
CA ALA A 172 13.00 11.28 24.77
C ALA A 172 14.03 10.98 25.86
N GLY A 173 15.27 10.67 25.50
CA GLY A 173 16.36 10.46 26.45
C GLY A 173 16.68 11.70 27.27
N GLU A 174 16.85 12.86 26.62
CA GLU A 174 17.04 14.16 27.30
C GLU A 174 15.85 14.53 28.20
N ARG A 175 14.65 14.18 27.76
CA ARG A 175 13.43 14.43 28.52
C ARG A 175 13.33 13.54 29.76
N GLU A 176 13.65 12.26 29.62
CA GLU A 176 13.70 11.30 30.73
C GLU A 176 14.77 11.68 31.76
N SER A 177 15.92 12.19 31.31
CA SER A 177 16.98 12.69 32.19
C SER A 177 16.70 14.08 32.79
N GLY A 178 15.62 14.76 32.38
CA GLY A 178 15.28 16.11 32.85
C GLY A 178 16.20 17.22 32.35
N THR A 179 17.01 16.94 31.32
CA THR A 179 17.98 17.91 30.75
C THR A 179 17.34 18.81 29.70
N LEU A 180 16.25 18.36 29.09
CA LEU A 180 15.50 19.13 28.09
C LEU A 180 14.93 20.44 28.66
N GLU A 181 14.44 20.40 29.89
CA GLU A 181 13.90 21.58 30.59
C GLU A 181 14.98 22.63 30.82
N THR A 182 16.21 22.20 31.10
CA THR A 182 17.35 23.11 31.26
C THR A 182 17.74 23.74 29.93
N LEU A 183 17.75 22.96 28.84
CA LEU A 183 18.02 23.46 27.49
C LEU A 183 16.99 24.52 27.06
N LEU A 184 15.72 24.33 27.40
CA LEU A 184 14.64 25.25 27.01
C LEU A 184 14.59 26.54 27.84
N CYS A 185 15.28 26.59 28.99
CA CYS A 185 15.51 27.82 29.75
C CYS A 185 16.66 28.69 29.17
N THR A 186 17.44 28.15 28.23
CA THR A 186 18.49 28.92 27.55
C THR A 186 17.89 29.92 26.55
N PRO A 187 18.61 30.98 26.14
CA PRO A 187 18.11 31.94 25.16
C PRO A 187 18.02 31.38 23.71
N ALA A 188 18.17 30.06 23.52
CA ALA A 188 18.08 29.40 22.22
C ALA A 188 16.63 29.34 21.72
N LYS A 189 16.42 29.59 20.44
CA LYS A 189 15.09 29.47 19.82
C LYS A 189 14.72 28.00 19.65
N TYR A 190 13.43 27.65 19.76
CA TYR A 190 12.93 26.30 19.47
C TYR A 190 13.39 25.75 18.11
N ALA A 191 13.44 26.62 17.09
CA ALA A 191 13.91 26.25 15.77
C ALA A 191 15.41 25.86 15.75
N GLU A 192 16.25 26.54 16.55
CA GLU A 192 17.67 26.25 16.66
C GLU A 192 17.90 24.91 17.36
N ILE A 193 17.13 24.62 18.41
CA ILE A 193 17.16 23.33 19.12
C ILE A 193 16.75 22.18 18.17
N VAL A 194 15.64 22.34 17.45
CA VAL A 194 15.18 21.32 16.49
C VAL A 194 16.18 21.13 15.36
N ALA A 195 16.75 22.22 14.83
CA ALA A 195 17.78 22.14 13.78
C ALA A 195 19.04 21.42 14.26
N ALA A 196 19.51 21.70 15.48
CA ALA A 196 20.66 21.02 16.07
C ALA A 196 20.40 19.52 16.21
N LYS A 197 19.26 19.12 16.80
CA LYS A 197 18.87 17.71 16.94
C LYS A 197 18.78 17.01 15.59
N LEU A 198 18.15 17.66 14.61
CA LEU A 198 18.02 17.13 13.26
C LEU A 198 19.38 16.92 12.58
N LEU A 199 20.30 17.88 12.67
CA LEU A 199 21.63 17.76 12.09
C LEU A 199 22.44 16.64 12.74
N THR A 200 22.37 16.49 14.07
CA THR A 200 23.02 15.39 14.78
C THR A 200 22.50 14.03 14.30
N VAL A 201 21.18 13.85 14.29
CA VAL A 201 20.55 12.59 13.87
C VAL A 201 20.85 12.29 12.41
N THR A 202 20.75 13.30 11.53
CA THR A 202 21.03 13.17 10.11
C THR A 202 22.49 12.79 9.86
N THR A 203 23.44 13.39 10.58
CA THR A 203 24.87 13.10 10.41
C THR A 203 25.19 11.65 10.74
N ILE A 204 24.66 11.13 11.86
CA ILE A 204 24.85 9.72 12.24
C ILE A 204 24.14 8.78 11.27
N GLY A 205 22.91 9.11 10.88
CA GLY A 205 22.17 8.36 9.86
C GLY A 205 22.94 8.29 8.56
N PHE A 206 23.37 9.43 8.02
CA PHE A 206 24.14 9.54 6.79
C PHE A 206 25.47 8.79 6.87
N LEU A 207 26.24 8.93 7.95
CA LEU A 207 27.50 8.21 8.13
C LEU A 207 27.28 6.69 8.16
N SER A 208 26.22 6.24 8.84
CA SER A 208 25.82 4.83 8.82
C SER A 208 25.43 4.37 7.41
N GLY A 209 24.63 5.15 6.69
CA GLY A 209 24.26 4.87 5.30
C GLY A 209 25.47 4.77 4.38
N LEU A 210 26.42 5.70 4.48
CA LEU A 210 27.65 5.72 3.71
C LEU A 210 28.53 4.49 4.02
N LEU A 211 28.71 4.18 5.31
CA LEU A 211 29.44 2.98 5.73
C LEU A 211 28.78 1.71 5.20
N ASN A 212 27.45 1.61 5.24
CA ASN A 212 26.73 0.47 4.68
C ASN A 212 26.97 0.32 3.19
N VAL A 213 26.94 1.41 2.40
CA VAL A 213 27.28 1.36 0.98
C VAL A 213 28.70 0.85 0.75
N ILE A 214 29.67 1.32 1.55
CA ILE A 214 31.07 0.89 1.45
C ILE A 214 31.22 -0.61 1.79
N PHE A 215 30.72 -1.05 2.95
CA PHE A 215 30.80 -2.45 3.38
C PHE A 215 30.09 -3.40 2.42
N MET A 216 28.97 -2.94 1.87
CA MET A 216 28.21 -3.69 0.90
C MET A 216 28.97 -3.79 -0.42
N GLY A 217 29.57 -2.72 -0.93
CA GLY A 217 30.44 -2.76 -2.11
C GLY A 217 31.60 -3.75 -1.94
N ILE A 218 32.23 -3.79 -0.76
CA ILE A 218 33.27 -4.78 -0.42
C ILE A 218 32.68 -6.20 -0.40
N THR A 219 31.50 -6.39 0.17
CA THR A 219 30.84 -7.71 0.26
C THR A 219 30.45 -8.23 -1.11
N PHE A 220 29.87 -7.41 -1.99
CA PHE A 220 29.53 -7.78 -3.36
C PHE A 220 30.78 -8.12 -4.19
N SER A 221 31.86 -7.35 -4.02
CA SER A 221 33.16 -7.67 -4.62
C SER A 221 33.67 -9.05 -4.18
N ASN A 222 33.59 -9.36 -2.88
CA ASN A 222 34.00 -10.66 -2.34
C ASN A 222 33.10 -11.80 -2.83
N ILE A 223 31.79 -11.60 -2.91
CA ILE A 223 30.84 -12.58 -3.45
C ILE A 223 31.12 -12.83 -4.93
N GLY A 224 31.33 -11.78 -5.72
CA GLY A 224 31.73 -11.88 -7.13
C GLY A 224 33.01 -12.68 -7.31
N TYR A 225 34.03 -12.42 -6.49
CA TYR A 225 35.28 -13.19 -6.50
C TYR A 225 35.08 -14.68 -6.15
N LEU A 226 34.25 -14.98 -5.15
CA LEU A 226 33.94 -16.36 -4.75
C LEU A 226 33.15 -17.11 -5.83
N LEU A 227 32.16 -16.47 -6.45
CA LEU A 227 31.39 -17.04 -7.55
C LEU A 227 32.29 -17.33 -8.76
N ALA A 228 33.14 -16.37 -9.15
CA ALA A 228 34.09 -16.53 -10.24
C ALA A 228 35.09 -17.69 -10.02
N LYS A 229 35.41 -18.01 -8.77
CA LYS A 229 36.27 -19.16 -8.43
C LYS A 229 35.52 -20.51 -8.46
N SER A 230 34.19 -20.48 -8.25
CA SER A 230 33.36 -21.69 -8.20
C SER A 230 32.90 -22.19 -9.57
N THR A 231 32.73 -21.29 -10.54
CA THR A 231 32.37 -21.64 -11.91
C THR A 231 33.64 -21.74 -12.75
N THR A 232 34.10 -22.96 -13.03
CA THR A 232 35.17 -23.21 -14.00
C THR A 232 34.75 -22.74 -15.39
N GLY A 233 35.12 -21.51 -15.78
CA GLY A 233 35.11 -21.07 -17.18
C GLY A 233 34.32 -19.80 -17.51
N THR A 234 33.65 -19.13 -16.58
CA THR A 234 33.05 -17.80 -16.85
C THR A 234 34.01 -16.68 -16.53
N GLU A 235 33.98 -15.62 -17.34
CA GLU A 235 34.83 -14.44 -17.23
C GLU A 235 34.82 -13.86 -15.81
N MET A 236 35.94 -13.25 -15.41
CA MET A 236 36.10 -12.66 -14.08
C MET A 236 35.09 -11.51 -13.93
N VAL A 237 33.99 -11.75 -13.22
CA VAL A 237 33.01 -10.71 -12.85
C VAL A 237 33.72 -9.71 -11.92
N LEU A 238 34.22 -8.62 -12.50
CA LEU A 238 35.00 -7.61 -11.80
C LEU A 238 34.14 -6.87 -10.77
N PRO A 239 34.70 -6.35 -9.67
CA PRO A 239 33.97 -5.56 -8.66
C PRO A 239 33.22 -4.35 -9.24
N GLU A 240 33.69 -3.81 -10.38
CA GLU A 240 33.05 -2.72 -11.12
C GLU A 240 31.67 -3.08 -11.71
N THR A 241 31.32 -4.37 -11.73
CA THR A 241 30.02 -4.87 -12.22
C THR A 241 28.85 -4.54 -11.29
N PHE A 242 29.11 -4.26 -10.01
CA PHE A 242 28.07 -3.94 -9.03
C PHE A 242 28.04 -2.47 -8.63
N LEU A 243 29.04 -1.68 -9.04
CA LEU A 243 29.14 -0.27 -8.69
C LEU A 243 28.44 0.62 -9.73
N PRO A 244 27.74 1.68 -9.27
CA PRO A 244 27.13 2.67 -10.17
C PRO A 244 28.20 3.43 -10.96
N ASP A 245 27.80 4.10 -12.03
CA ASP A 245 28.72 4.91 -12.82
C ASP A 245 29.28 6.08 -12.00
N PHE A 246 30.52 6.49 -12.32
CA PHE A 246 31.17 7.60 -11.63
C PHE A 246 30.35 8.90 -11.68
N VAL A 247 29.61 9.10 -12.78
CA VAL A 247 28.70 10.24 -12.97
C VAL A 247 27.49 10.16 -12.03
N SER A 248 27.01 8.97 -11.69
CA SER A 248 25.85 8.78 -10.80
C SER A 248 26.21 9.04 -9.33
N PHE A 249 27.48 8.88 -8.94
CA PHE A 249 27.93 8.99 -7.56
C PHE A 249 27.53 10.31 -6.84
N PRO A 250 27.81 11.52 -7.39
CA PRO A 250 27.39 12.77 -6.74
C PRO A 250 25.87 12.90 -6.62
N ILE A 251 25.11 12.36 -7.58
CA ILE A 251 23.64 12.40 -7.56
C ILE A 251 23.11 11.45 -6.47
N ILE A 252 23.66 10.23 -6.39
CA ILE A 252 23.34 9.25 -5.34
C ILE A 252 23.63 9.85 -3.95
N LEU A 253 24.75 10.56 -3.80
CA LEU A 253 25.09 11.23 -2.54
C LEU A 253 24.06 12.30 -2.17
N ALA A 254 23.65 13.14 -3.13
CA ALA A 254 22.64 14.17 -2.91
C ALA A 254 21.27 13.57 -2.53
N VAL A 255 20.86 12.49 -3.21
CA VAL A 255 19.64 11.73 -2.92
C VAL A 255 19.70 11.10 -1.52
N LEU A 256 20.87 10.57 -1.12
CA LEU A 256 21.10 10.00 0.20
C LEU A 256 20.97 11.05 1.31
N VAL A 257 21.59 12.23 1.13
CA VAL A 257 21.50 13.33 2.10
C VAL A 257 20.07 13.84 2.23
N ALA A 258 19.37 14.08 1.12
CA ALA A 258 18.00 14.56 1.14
C ALA A 258 17.06 13.57 1.85
N SER A 259 17.21 12.27 1.58
CA SER A 259 16.41 11.23 2.25
C SER A 259 16.74 11.12 3.73
N ALA A 260 18.04 11.17 4.08
CA ALA A 260 18.47 11.12 5.47
C ALA A 260 17.90 12.29 6.28
N LEU A 261 17.86 13.51 5.72
CA LEU A 261 17.25 14.68 6.34
C LEU A 261 15.75 14.48 6.59
N THR A 262 14.99 14.09 5.56
CA THR A 262 13.53 13.92 5.67
C THR A 262 13.16 12.81 6.65
N LEU A 263 13.85 11.67 6.59
CA LEU A 263 13.63 10.55 7.50
C LEU A 263 14.01 10.91 8.94
N SER A 264 15.13 11.60 9.12
CA SER A 264 15.53 12.08 10.45
C SER A 264 14.53 13.06 11.04
N ALA A 265 13.94 13.95 10.22
CA ALA A 265 12.90 14.88 10.67
C ALA A 265 11.62 14.16 11.11
N LEU A 266 11.18 13.16 10.34
CA LEU A 266 10.05 12.29 10.71
C LEU A 266 10.32 11.56 12.04
N ILE A 267 11.49 10.94 12.17
CA ILE A 267 11.89 10.19 13.36
C ILE A 267 11.96 11.12 14.57
N VAL A 268 12.64 12.26 14.46
CA VAL A 268 12.76 13.26 15.54
C VAL A 268 11.39 13.76 16.00
N PHE A 269 10.47 14.03 15.06
CA PHE A 269 9.10 14.42 15.40
C PHE A 269 8.41 13.36 16.28
N ILE A 270 8.54 12.09 15.90
CA ILE A 270 7.85 10.99 16.57
C ILE A 270 8.49 10.67 17.93
N THR A 271 9.82 10.60 18.00
CA THR A 271 10.52 10.34 19.26
C THR A 271 10.38 11.52 20.23
N SER A 272 10.32 12.76 19.73
CA SER A 272 10.04 13.93 20.58
C SER A 272 8.69 13.84 21.25
N SER A 273 7.71 13.15 20.65
CA SER A 273 6.37 12.96 21.22
C SER A 273 6.34 11.98 22.41
N ALA A 274 7.43 11.26 22.69
CA ALA A 274 7.54 10.34 23.80
C ALA A 274 8.06 11.02 25.07
N SER A 275 7.69 10.46 26.22
CA SER A 275 8.15 10.92 27.54
C SER A 275 9.33 10.13 28.07
N THR A 276 9.56 8.91 27.57
CA THR A 276 10.65 8.00 27.98
C THR A 276 11.33 7.38 26.77
N ARG A 277 12.59 6.95 26.91
CA ARG A 277 13.30 6.20 25.85
C ARG A 277 12.54 4.95 25.41
N GLN A 278 11.93 4.26 26.37
CA GLN A 278 11.16 3.04 26.11
C GLN A 278 9.91 3.33 25.25
N GLU A 279 9.18 4.41 25.55
CA GLU A 279 8.04 4.86 24.75
C GLU A 279 8.48 5.31 23.35
N ALA A 280 9.60 6.03 23.23
CA ALA A 280 10.15 6.43 21.93
C ALA A 280 10.51 5.21 21.06
N SER A 281 11.12 4.19 21.65
CA SER A 281 11.41 2.92 20.98
C SER A 281 10.13 2.21 20.53
N HIS A 282 9.06 2.25 21.33
CA HIS A 282 7.76 1.72 20.95
C HIS A 282 7.13 2.47 19.78
N TYR A 283 7.27 3.79 19.70
CA TYR A 283 6.79 4.59 18.57
C TYR A 283 7.61 4.38 17.30
N LEU A 284 8.89 4.00 17.41
CA LEU A 284 9.74 3.72 16.24
C LEU A 284 9.47 2.36 15.60
N SER A 285 9.06 1.36 16.36
CA SER A 285 8.86 -0.01 15.82
C SER A 285 7.84 -0.10 14.65
N PRO A 286 6.67 0.56 14.67
CA PRO A 286 5.74 0.54 13.53
C PRO A 286 6.30 1.29 12.32
N ILE A 287 7.07 2.35 12.54
CA ILE A 287 7.69 3.14 11.46
C ILE A 287 8.71 2.30 10.73
N LEU A 288 9.55 1.54 11.45
CA LEU A 288 10.52 0.65 10.85
C LEU A 288 9.84 -0.40 9.96
N ILE A 289 8.71 -0.95 10.40
CA ILE A 289 7.92 -1.89 9.57
C ILE A 289 7.27 -1.16 8.38
N LEU A 290 6.75 0.05 8.59
CA LEU A 290 6.15 0.86 7.52
C LEU A 290 7.18 1.23 6.45
N MET A 291 8.45 1.42 6.82
CA MET A 291 9.55 1.67 5.87
C MET A 291 9.91 0.43 5.03
N LEU A 292 9.44 -0.76 5.38
CA LEU A 292 9.57 -1.95 4.53
C LEU A 292 8.60 -1.91 3.34
N LEU A 293 7.46 -1.22 3.44
CA LEU A 293 6.49 -1.11 2.32
C LEU A 293 7.15 -0.56 1.05
N PRO A 294 7.84 0.60 1.08
CA PRO A 294 8.61 1.09 -0.06
C PRO A 294 9.55 0.07 -0.71
N VAL A 295 10.25 -0.71 0.12
CA VAL A 295 11.23 -1.71 -0.34
C VAL A 295 10.55 -2.87 -1.05
N MET A 296 9.47 -3.38 -0.46
CA MET A 296 8.70 -4.45 -1.05
C MET A 296 8.01 -3.98 -2.34
N PHE A 297 7.60 -2.72 -2.41
CA PHE A 297 6.95 -2.15 -3.58
C PHE A 297 7.94 -1.90 -4.73
N SER A 298 9.14 -1.39 -4.45
CA SER A 298 10.16 -1.13 -5.49
C SER A 298 10.72 -2.41 -6.13
N THR A 299 10.60 -3.55 -5.45
CA THR A 299 11.08 -4.84 -5.96
C THR A 299 10.06 -5.56 -6.84
N GLN A 300 8.81 -5.09 -6.92
CA GLN A 300 7.80 -5.73 -7.76
C GLN A 300 8.06 -5.47 -9.26
N PRO A 301 7.76 -6.46 -10.13
CA PRO A 301 7.74 -6.26 -11.58
C PRO A 301 6.74 -5.16 -11.98
N GLY A 302 7.10 -4.33 -12.96
CA GLY A 302 6.23 -3.26 -13.49
C GLY A 302 6.17 -1.98 -12.66
N VAL A 303 6.81 -1.96 -11.49
CA VAL A 303 6.98 -0.73 -10.68
C VAL A 303 8.29 -0.06 -11.07
N GLU A 304 8.18 0.98 -11.90
CA GLU A 304 9.28 1.84 -12.32
C GLU A 304 9.16 3.24 -11.70
N SER A 305 10.23 4.02 -11.72
CA SER A 305 10.14 5.39 -11.27
C SER A 305 9.19 6.19 -12.17
N SER A 306 8.22 6.84 -11.54
CA SER A 306 7.21 7.66 -12.19
C SER A 306 6.94 8.89 -11.34
N TRP A 307 6.38 9.95 -11.94
CA TRP A 307 6.09 11.19 -11.22
C TRP A 307 5.20 10.97 -9.98
N GLN A 308 4.30 9.98 -10.03
CA GLN A 308 3.42 9.61 -8.91
C GLN A 308 4.20 8.99 -7.76
N PHE A 309 5.08 8.03 -8.06
CA PHE A 309 5.89 7.39 -7.02
C PHE A 309 6.98 8.30 -6.48
N SER A 310 7.46 9.29 -7.28
CA SER A 310 8.40 10.31 -6.82
C SER A 310 7.86 11.18 -5.67
N LEU A 311 6.54 11.27 -5.49
CA LEU A 311 5.91 12.02 -4.40
C LEU A 311 5.88 11.26 -3.07
N VAL A 312 6.01 9.93 -3.08
CA VAL A 312 5.92 9.08 -1.88
C VAL A 312 7.30 8.86 -1.28
N PRO A 313 7.61 9.37 -0.07
CA PRO A 313 8.92 9.20 0.57
C PRO A 313 9.27 7.75 0.83
N GLY A 314 10.56 7.44 0.76
CA GLY A 314 11.05 6.07 0.88
C GLY A 314 10.89 5.31 -0.42
N LEU A 315 9.69 5.32 -1.03
CA LEU A 315 9.47 4.69 -2.33
C LEU A 315 10.21 5.45 -3.45
N ASN A 316 10.09 6.77 -3.45
CA ASN A 316 10.83 7.64 -4.36
C ASN A 316 12.35 7.44 -4.26
N PHE A 317 12.87 7.24 -3.04
CA PHE A 317 14.27 6.95 -2.78
C PHE A 317 14.69 5.60 -3.38
N CYS A 318 13.91 4.54 -3.13
CA CYS A 318 14.21 3.21 -3.64
C CYS A 318 14.24 3.17 -5.18
N LEU A 319 13.22 3.76 -5.83
CA LEU A 319 13.11 3.76 -7.29
C LEU A 319 14.17 4.62 -7.98
N ILE A 320 14.43 5.84 -7.47
CA ILE A 320 15.45 6.71 -8.06
C ILE A 320 16.85 6.11 -7.90
N LEU A 321 17.16 5.53 -6.74
CA LEU A 321 18.45 4.84 -6.61
C LEU A 321 18.52 3.64 -7.54
N GLN A 322 17.46 2.85 -7.71
CA GLN A 322 17.45 1.74 -8.66
C GLN A 322 17.81 2.22 -10.09
N ASP A 323 17.20 3.32 -10.55
CA ASP A 323 17.48 3.88 -11.88
C ASP A 323 18.91 4.43 -12.00
N LEU A 324 19.39 5.12 -10.97
CA LEU A 324 20.76 5.65 -10.93
C LEU A 324 21.81 4.53 -10.94
N PHE A 325 21.54 3.38 -10.33
CA PHE A 325 22.42 2.21 -10.40
C PHE A 325 22.50 1.63 -11.81
N LEU A 326 21.41 1.72 -12.59
CA LEU A 326 21.37 1.33 -14.00
C LEU A 326 21.95 2.40 -14.95
N GLY A 327 22.31 3.58 -14.44
CA GLY A 327 22.76 4.71 -15.26
C GLY A 327 21.62 5.40 -16.02
N LYS A 328 20.36 5.20 -15.62
CA LYS A 328 19.19 5.87 -16.18
C LYS A 328 18.92 7.17 -15.40
N TYR A 329 18.83 8.30 -16.10
CA TYR A 329 18.67 9.62 -15.50
C TYR A 329 17.35 10.28 -15.92
N TYR A 330 16.34 10.20 -15.06
CA TYR A 330 15.07 10.90 -15.23
C TYR A 330 15.06 12.19 -14.41
N TRP A 331 15.41 13.30 -15.05
CA TRP A 331 15.59 14.59 -14.37
C TRP A 331 14.31 15.15 -13.76
N ASP A 332 13.17 14.94 -14.41
CA ASP A 332 11.84 15.31 -13.94
C ASP A 332 11.50 14.62 -12.60
N GLN A 333 11.77 13.33 -12.51
CA GLN A 333 11.53 12.53 -11.30
C GLN A 333 12.49 12.90 -10.18
N LEU A 334 13.75 13.19 -10.52
CA LEU A 334 14.75 13.65 -9.57
C LEU A 334 14.37 14.99 -8.94
N TRP A 335 13.88 15.95 -9.74
CA TRP A 335 13.39 17.23 -9.21
C TRP A 335 12.16 17.05 -8.32
N LEU A 336 11.19 16.23 -8.74
CA LEU A 336 10.01 15.91 -7.93
C LEU A 336 10.39 15.27 -6.60
N PHE A 337 11.41 14.41 -6.59
CA PHE A 337 11.95 13.82 -5.36
C PHE A 337 12.48 14.88 -4.40
N PHE A 338 13.30 15.83 -4.87
CA PHE A 338 13.83 16.88 -4.00
C PHE A 338 12.70 17.79 -3.49
N ILE A 339 11.72 18.12 -4.33
CA ILE A 339 10.56 18.93 -3.95
C ILE A 339 9.72 18.22 -2.88
N SER A 340 9.39 16.94 -3.07
CA SER A 340 8.61 16.15 -2.11
C SER A 340 9.33 16.06 -0.77
N ASN A 341 10.62 15.73 -0.78
CA ASN A 341 11.44 15.65 0.43
C ASN A 341 11.52 17.00 1.15
N PHE A 342 11.69 18.11 0.42
CA PHE A 342 11.73 19.44 1.01
C PHE A 342 10.41 19.83 1.69
N ILE A 343 9.27 19.58 1.04
CA ILE A 343 7.94 19.87 1.60
C ILE A 343 7.73 19.10 2.91
N LEU A 344 8.09 17.82 2.92
CA LEU A 344 7.93 16.98 4.11
C LEU A 344 8.90 17.31 5.22
N LEU A 345 10.15 17.62 4.88
CA LEU A 345 11.14 18.13 5.81
C LEU A 345 10.61 19.39 6.51
N ALA A 346 10.12 20.36 5.75
CA ALA A 346 9.54 21.59 6.30
C ALA A 346 8.32 21.30 7.18
N PHE A 347 7.46 20.38 6.75
CA PHE A 347 6.30 19.93 7.51
C PHE A 347 6.68 19.32 8.87
N PHE A 348 7.62 18.35 8.91
CA PHE A 348 8.03 17.69 10.15
C PHE A 348 8.80 18.61 11.09
N ILE A 349 9.64 19.50 10.57
CA ILE A 349 10.29 20.55 11.37
C ILE A 349 9.22 21.44 12.02
N ARG A 350 8.25 21.92 11.24
CA ARG A 350 7.16 22.77 11.76
C ARG A 350 6.35 22.05 12.82
N MET A 351 6.04 20.77 12.60
CA MET A 351 5.31 19.95 13.56
C MET A 351 6.08 19.75 14.86
N THR A 352 7.40 19.50 14.78
CA THR A 352 8.26 19.35 15.95
C THR A 352 8.35 20.65 16.75
N ILE A 353 8.49 21.79 16.08
CA ILE A 353 8.50 23.11 16.75
C ILE A 353 7.17 23.35 17.47
N ASN A 354 6.05 23.11 16.80
CA ASN A 354 4.72 23.29 17.41
C ASN A 354 4.51 22.35 18.61
N LEU A 355 5.07 21.14 18.56
CA LEU A 355 5.01 20.19 19.66
C LEU A 355 5.77 20.70 20.88
N LEU A 356 7.02 21.17 20.71
CA LEU A 356 7.83 21.71 21.80
C LEU A 356 7.22 22.98 22.42
N GLN A 357 6.50 23.78 21.62
CA GLN A 357 5.78 24.96 22.09
C GLN A 357 4.48 24.63 22.83
N SER A 358 3.95 23.41 22.69
CA SER A 358 2.66 23.06 23.28
C SER A 358 2.76 22.91 24.80
N GLU A 359 1.87 23.55 25.55
CA GLU A 359 1.80 23.41 27.02
C GLU A 359 1.54 21.95 27.44
N SER A 360 0.85 21.19 26.60
CA SER A 360 0.62 19.74 26.78
C SER A 360 1.90 18.92 26.81
N TYR A 361 2.98 19.41 26.19
CA TYR A 361 4.30 18.77 26.22
C TYR A 361 4.89 18.73 27.63
N TRP A 362 4.46 19.62 28.53
CA TRP A 362 5.12 19.84 29.82
C TRP A 362 4.45 19.14 31.01
N ASN A 363 3.23 18.63 30.84
CA ASN A 363 2.59 17.86 31.90
C ASN A 363 3.33 16.52 32.09
N LYS A 364 3.91 16.28 33.28
CA LYS A 364 4.52 14.99 33.65
C LYS A 364 3.44 13.90 33.56
N GLY A 365 3.57 13.05 32.54
CA GLY A 365 2.53 12.14 32.03
C GLY A 365 2.23 12.32 30.54
N GLY A 366 2.83 13.32 29.89
CA GLY A 366 2.58 13.75 28.52
C GLY A 366 3.55 13.24 27.48
N GLY A 367 3.37 11.99 27.08
CA GLY A 367 3.43 11.68 25.66
C GLY A 367 2.13 12.09 24.98
N ILE A 368 1.91 11.63 23.75
CA ILE A 368 0.58 11.50 23.13
C ILE A 368 -0.43 11.10 24.23
N ALA A 369 -0.09 10.13 25.10
CA ALA A 369 -0.76 9.71 26.36
C ALA A 369 -1.41 10.79 27.28
N ALA A 370 -0.92 12.04 27.41
CA ALA A 370 -1.59 13.05 28.26
C ALA A 370 -2.79 13.74 27.58
N ALA A 371 -2.88 13.70 26.25
CA ALA A 371 -4.11 14.07 25.55
C ALA A 371 -5.25 13.05 25.82
N PHE A 372 -4.94 11.94 26.52
CA PHE A 372 -5.81 10.77 26.69
C PHE A 372 -6.24 10.47 28.12
N LYS A 373 -5.76 11.21 29.12
CA LYS A 373 -6.24 11.09 30.50
C LYS A 373 -7.30 12.15 30.81
N LEU A 374 -8.49 11.97 30.24
CA LEU A 374 -9.70 12.59 30.79
C LEU A 374 -10.36 11.60 31.74
N LYS A 375 -9.99 11.68 33.03
CA LYS A 375 -10.88 11.19 34.09
C LYS A 375 -12.03 12.20 34.18
N ASP A 376 -13.23 11.78 33.79
CA ASP A 376 -14.44 12.54 34.12
C ASP A 376 -14.68 12.47 35.64
N LYS A 377 -15.15 13.58 36.22
CA LYS A 377 -15.46 13.76 37.64
C LYS A 377 -16.61 12.86 38.14
N GLN A 378 -17.23 12.07 37.27
CA GLN A 378 -18.41 11.23 37.57
C GLN A 378 -18.13 9.73 37.76
N GLY A 379 -16.88 9.26 37.70
CA GLY A 379 -16.56 7.86 38.06
C GLY A 379 -16.99 6.78 37.04
N ASN A 380 -17.41 7.17 35.83
CA ASN A 380 -17.57 6.24 34.70
C ASN A 380 -16.22 6.09 33.96
N GLN A 381 -15.75 4.85 33.74
CA GLN A 381 -14.55 4.60 32.94
C GLN A 381 -14.83 4.81 31.45
N GLN A 382 -14.44 5.95 30.88
CA GLN A 382 -14.43 6.12 29.42
C GLN A 382 -13.31 5.26 28.81
N ILE A 383 -13.53 4.75 27.59
CA ILE A 383 -12.49 4.05 26.83
C ILE A 383 -11.40 5.05 26.53
N ILE A 384 -10.19 4.83 27.03
CA ILE A 384 -9.06 5.68 26.63
C ILE A 384 -8.61 5.26 25.23
N PRO A 385 -8.15 6.17 24.37
CA PRO A 385 -7.71 5.82 23.01
C PRO A 385 -6.61 4.78 22.89
N GLU A 386 -5.79 4.57 23.91
CA GLU A 386 -4.86 3.43 23.94
C GLU A 386 -5.63 2.11 23.93
N GLU A 387 -6.68 1.99 24.75
CA GLU A 387 -7.58 0.83 24.75
C GLU A 387 -8.35 0.73 23.43
N GLY A 388 -8.86 1.85 22.91
CA GLY A 388 -9.52 1.90 21.60
C GLY A 388 -8.62 1.41 20.47
N ALA A 389 -7.37 1.90 20.41
CA ALA A 389 -6.37 1.48 19.45
C ALA A 389 -6.01 0.00 19.62
N MET A 390 -5.85 -0.50 20.85
CA MET A 390 -5.60 -1.93 21.09
C MET A 390 -6.76 -2.80 20.63
N ILE A 391 -8.01 -2.41 20.92
CA ILE A 391 -9.21 -3.13 20.45
C ILE A 391 -9.22 -3.15 18.92
N PHE A 392 -9.02 -2.01 18.27
CA PHE A 392 -8.99 -1.93 16.80
C PHE A 392 -7.88 -2.76 16.19
N LEU A 393 -6.64 -2.64 16.68
CA LEU A 393 -5.51 -3.41 16.15
C LEU A 393 -5.74 -4.92 16.32
N THR A 394 -6.32 -5.34 17.46
CA THR A 394 -6.66 -6.75 17.70
C THR A 394 -7.79 -7.21 16.76
N CYS A 395 -8.82 -6.39 16.57
CA CYS A 395 -9.92 -6.67 15.66
C CYS A 395 -9.44 -6.77 14.21
N ALA A 396 -8.69 -5.77 13.74
CA ALA A 396 -8.11 -5.74 12.40
C ALA A 396 -7.26 -6.97 12.15
N ALA A 397 -6.40 -7.34 13.10
CA ALA A 397 -5.56 -8.51 12.96
C ALA A 397 -6.31 -9.83 12.93
N LEU A 398 -7.25 -10.04 13.85
CA LEU A 398 -8.07 -11.24 13.84
C LEU A 398 -8.92 -11.30 12.57
N PHE A 399 -9.39 -10.16 12.06
CA PHE A 399 -10.12 -10.13 10.80
C PHE A 399 -9.23 -10.54 9.63
N LEU A 400 -7.98 -10.05 9.57
CA LEU A 400 -7.02 -10.43 8.53
C LEU A 400 -6.52 -11.88 8.65
N LEU A 401 -6.35 -12.42 9.85
CA LEU A 401 -5.79 -13.75 10.07
C LEU A 401 -6.86 -14.85 10.14
N LEU A 402 -7.89 -14.65 10.94
CA LEU A 402 -8.97 -15.60 11.16
C LEU A 402 -10.16 -15.32 10.25
N GLY A 403 -10.52 -14.04 10.06
CA GLY A 403 -11.65 -13.65 9.22
C GLY A 403 -11.48 -14.07 7.78
N THR A 404 -10.30 -13.86 7.18
CA THR A 404 -9.98 -14.32 5.82
C THR A 404 -10.13 -15.84 5.68
N ARG A 405 -9.65 -16.63 6.66
CA ARG A 405 -9.80 -18.10 6.67
C ARG A 405 -11.25 -18.55 6.78
N LEU A 406 -12.06 -17.84 7.58
CA LEU A 406 -13.50 -18.11 7.67
C LEU A 406 -14.22 -17.79 6.35
N GLN A 407 -13.84 -16.69 5.70
CA GLN A 407 -14.43 -16.26 4.43
C GLN A 407 -14.06 -17.20 3.28
N THR A 408 -12.82 -17.68 3.20
CA THR A 408 -12.42 -18.65 2.16
C THR A 408 -13.01 -20.03 2.38
N TRP A 409 -13.35 -20.41 3.62
CA TRP A 409 -14.08 -21.66 3.88
C TRP A 409 -15.51 -21.61 3.35
N ASN A 410 -16.23 -20.53 3.64
CA ASN A 410 -17.56 -20.28 3.11
C ASN A 410 -17.83 -18.78 3.19
N VAL A 411 -17.93 -18.09 2.06
CA VAL A 411 -18.06 -16.63 2.08
C VAL A 411 -19.37 -16.17 2.70
N ALA A 412 -20.46 -16.90 2.47
CA ALA A 412 -21.80 -16.51 2.90
C ALA A 412 -21.98 -16.58 4.43
N LEU A 413 -21.37 -17.57 5.08
CA LEU A 413 -21.37 -17.72 6.54
C LEU A 413 -20.15 -17.06 7.19
N GLY A 414 -19.00 -17.14 6.53
CA GLY A 414 -17.72 -16.67 7.03
C GLY A 414 -17.65 -15.16 7.16
N LEU A 415 -18.23 -14.40 6.22
CA LEU A 415 -18.24 -12.94 6.30
C LEU A 415 -19.06 -12.45 7.51
N PRO A 416 -20.34 -12.84 7.70
CA PRO A 416 -21.09 -12.45 8.89
C PRO A 416 -20.46 -12.97 10.19
N LEU A 417 -20.03 -14.23 10.22
CA LEU A 417 -19.44 -14.83 11.42
C LEU A 417 -18.17 -14.08 11.86
N SER A 418 -17.28 -13.77 10.92
CA SER A 418 -16.06 -13.01 11.22
C SER A 418 -16.39 -11.61 11.72
N GLN A 419 -17.34 -10.90 11.10
CA GLN A 419 -17.71 -9.55 11.55
C GLN A 419 -18.38 -9.54 12.94
N PHE A 420 -19.36 -10.40 13.20
CA PHE A 420 -20.03 -10.44 14.51
C PHE A 420 -19.09 -10.92 15.62
N LEU A 421 -18.25 -11.93 15.37
CA LEU A 421 -17.32 -12.45 16.37
C LEU A 421 -16.22 -11.42 16.70
N ILE A 422 -15.70 -10.74 15.68
CA ILE A 422 -14.50 -9.91 15.81
C ILE A 422 -14.86 -8.45 16.09
N PHE A 423 -15.79 -7.85 15.36
CA PHE A 423 -16.12 -6.42 15.50
C PHE A 423 -17.20 -6.13 16.53
N VAL A 424 -17.96 -7.13 16.97
CA VAL A 424 -19.01 -6.96 17.99
C VAL A 424 -18.67 -7.71 19.27
N PHE A 425 -18.53 -9.05 19.22
CA PHE A 425 -18.37 -9.86 20.42
C PHE A 425 -17.08 -9.57 21.18
N LEU A 426 -15.94 -9.44 20.50
CA LEU A 426 -14.67 -9.15 21.15
C LEU A 426 -14.64 -7.77 21.84
N PRO A 427 -15.04 -6.66 21.18
CA PRO A 427 -15.23 -5.39 21.85
C PRO A 427 -16.24 -5.44 23.00
N LEU A 428 -17.39 -6.11 22.83
CA LEU A 428 -18.38 -6.27 23.91
C LEU A 428 -17.81 -7.01 25.12
N TYR A 429 -17.05 -8.08 24.89
CA TYR A 429 -16.39 -8.85 25.94
C TYR A 429 -15.41 -7.98 26.73
N TYR A 430 -14.61 -7.17 26.03
CA TYR A 430 -13.70 -6.21 26.65
C TYR A 430 -14.46 -5.20 27.52
N LEU A 431 -15.48 -4.56 26.96
CA LEU A 431 -16.29 -3.54 27.64
C LEU A 431 -17.04 -4.09 28.87
N LYS A 432 -17.49 -5.35 28.81
CA LYS A 432 -18.12 -6.03 29.95
C LYS A 432 -17.11 -6.23 31.09
N LYS A 433 -15.86 -6.54 30.77
CA LYS A 433 -14.78 -6.74 31.75
C LYS A 433 -14.38 -5.42 32.43
N THR A 434 -14.40 -4.31 31.69
CA THR A 434 -14.09 -2.97 32.21
C THR A 434 -15.28 -2.27 32.88
N ARG A 435 -16.46 -2.92 32.94
CA ARG A 435 -17.71 -2.39 33.53
C ARG A 435 -18.14 -1.03 32.94
N THR A 436 -17.85 -0.78 31.67
CA THR A 436 -18.25 0.47 31.03
C THR A 436 -19.73 0.44 30.58
N LYS A 437 -20.46 1.54 30.73
CA LYS A 437 -21.87 1.63 30.29
C LYS A 437 -21.97 1.64 28.75
N PHE A 438 -22.53 0.58 28.18
CA PHE A 438 -22.64 0.39 26.73
C PHE A 438 -23.49 1.43 26.00
N THR A 439 -24.54 1.96 26.64
CA THR A 439 -25.47 2.92 26.04
C THR A 439 -24.80 4.24 25.68
N ASP A 440 -23.85 4.69 26.52
CA ASP A 440 -23.12 5.95 26.35
C ASP A 440 -21.95 5.81 25.37
N ILE A 441 -21.45 4.57 25.18
CA ILE A 441 -20.43 4.24 24.19
C ILE A 441 -21.03 4.25 22.79
N LEU A 442 -22.06 3.44 22.60
CA LEU A 442 -22.64 3.15 21.29
C LEU A 442 -23.52 4.26 20.74
N SER A 443 -23.81 5.30 21.51
CA SER A 443 -24.63 6.43 21.05
C SER A 443 -25.97 5.95 20.44
N LEU A 444 -26.66 5.04 21.16
CA LEU A 444 -27.90 4.37 20.73
C LEU A 444 -29.14 5.28 20.79
N ARG A 445 -28.99 6.56 20.47
CA ARG A 445 -30.09 7.53 20.50
C ARG A 445 -30.83 7.49 19.17
N PRO A 446 -32.17 7.48 19.15
CA PRO A 446 -32.92 7.64 17.91
C PRO A 446 -32.57 8.99 17.29
N GLY A 447 -32.33 9.00 15.98
CA GLY A 447 -32.00 10.21 15.23
C GLY A 447 -33.24 10.91 14.67
N SER A 448 -33.11 12.19 14.29
CA SER A 448 -34.16 12.90 13.56
C SER A 448 -34.47 12.23 12.22
N VAL A 449 -35.76 11.93 11.99
CA VAL A 449 -36.25 11.38 10.72
C VAL A 449 -35.94 12.31 9.55
N LYS A 450 -36.07 13.63 9.74
CA LYS A 450 -35.75 14.63 8.69
C LYS A 450 -34.29 14.52 8.25
N LEU A 451 -33.38 14.39 9.22
CA LEU A 451 -31.96 14.21 8.92
C LEU A 451 -31.71 12.85 8.25
N ALA A 452 -32.37 11.77 8.71
CA ALA A 452 -32.25 10.45 8.09
C ALA A 452 -32.66 10.45 6.61
N VAL A 453 -33.73 11.17 6.23
CA VAL A 453 -34.13 11.32 4.82
C VAL A 453 -33.06 12.07 4.02
N ILE A 454 -32.56 13.20 4.52
CA ILE A 454 -31.50 13.96 3.84
C ILE A 454 -30.23 13.11 3.65
N LEU A 455 -29.86 12.33 4.66
CA LEU A 455 -28.71 11.43 4.61
C LEU A 455 -28.92 10.26 3.63
N ALA A 456 -30.12 9.71 3.53
CA ALA A 456 -30.41 8.64 2.55
C ALA A 456 -30.17 9.11 1.11
N PHE A 457 -30.56 10.35 0.79
CA PHE A 457 -30.34 10.96 -0.51
C PHE A 457 -28.90 11.45 -0.74
N SER A 458 -28.06 11.54 0.30
CA SER A 458 -26.65 11.90 0.13
C SER A 458 -25.79 10.72 -0.34
N VAL A 459 -26.26 9.50 -0.15
CA VAL A 459 -25.50 8.29 -0.51
C VAL A 459 -25.20 8.20 -2.02
N PRO A 460 -26.17 8.39 -2.95
CA PRO A 460 -25.85 8.41 -4.38
C PRO A 460 -24.81 9.47 -4.75
N ALA A 461 -24.86 10.65 -4.12
CA ALA A 461 -23.88 11.70 -4.33
C ALA A 461 -22.47 11.29 -3.84
N ILE A 462 -22.38 10.58 -2.71
CA ILE A 462 -21.12 10.03 -2.22
C ILE A 462 -20.55 9.00 -3.19
N ILE A 463 -21.38 8.10 -3.71
CA ILE A 463 -20.97 7.08 -4.71
C ILE A 463 -20.41 7.76 -5.97
N VAL A 464 -21.11 8.78 -6.48
CA VAL A 464 -20.68 9.54 -7.67
C VAL A 464 -19.30 10.18 -7.47
N LEU A 465 -19.07 10.84 -6.33
CA LEU A 465 -17.76 11.42 -6.03
C LEU A 465 -16.67 10.37 -5.79
N ALA A 466 -17.01 9.26 -5.13
CA ALA A 466 -16.09 8.15 -4.90
C ALA A 466 -15.60 7.54 -6.22
N GLN A 467 -16.49 7.34 -7.20
CA GLN A 467 -16.13 6.85 -8.52
C GLN A 467 -15.26 7.85 -9.29
N GLY A 468 -15.59 9.15 -9.24
CA GLY A 468 -14.75 10.19 -9.82
C GLY A 468 -13.33 10.21 -9.25
N LEU A 469 -13.20 10.04 -7.92
CA LEU A 469 -11.90 9.96 -7.24
C LEU A 469 -11.15 8.68 -7.62
N LYS A 470 -11.83 7.53 -7.65
CA LYS A 470 -11.25 6.24 -8.08
C LYS A 470 -10.69 6.34 -9.50
N ARG A 471 -11.42 6.97 -10.43
CA ARG A 471 -10.95 7.19 -11.81
C ARG A 471 -9.68 8.02 -11.86
N LEU A 472 -9.59 9.10 -11.07
CA LEU A 472 -8.38 9.93 -10.99
C LEU A 472 -7.18 9.14 -10.47
N LEU A 473 -7.38 8.32 -9.44
CA LEU A 473 -6.32 7.48 -8.85
C LEU A 473 -5.88 6.37 -9.81
N THR A 474 -6.82 5.71 -10.48
CA THR A 474 -6.52 4.65 -11.45
C THR A 474 -5.77 5.21 -12.66
N LYS A 475 -6.18 6.38 -13.18
CA LYS A 475 -5.42 7.12 -14.20
C LYS A 475 -4.04 7.55 -13.72
N ALA A 476 -3.88 7.83 -12.43
CA ALA A 476 -2.60 8.09 -11.81
C ALA A 476 -1.77 6.81 -11.59
N GLY A 477 -2.21 5.64 -12.04
CA GLY A 477 -1.45 4.39 -11.93
C GLY A 477 -1.57 3.71 -10.57
N PHE A 478 -2.50 4.15 -9.70
CA PHE A 478 -2.83 3.40 -8.50
C PHE A 478 -3.69 2.18 -8.84
N PRO A 479 -3.36 1.00 -8.31
CA PRO A 479 -4.05 -0.25 -8.61
C PRO A 479 -5.47 -0.27 -8.03
N SER A 480 -6.45 -0.75 -8.82
CA SER A 480 -7.85 -0.82 -8.43
C SER A 480 -8.36 -2.25 -8.27
N ASP A 481 -8.71 -2.65 -7.06
CA ASP A 481 -9.16 -4.02 -6.70
C ASP A 481 -10.67 -4.23 -6.89
N GLY A 482 -11.30 -3.43 -7.77
CA GLY A 482 -12.75 -3.37 -7.89
C GLY A 482 -13.38 -4.68 -8.36
N GLU A 483 -12.68 -5.42 -9.22
CA GLU A 483 -13.20 -6.62 -9.89
C GLU A 483 -13.27 -7.83 -8.94
N GLU A 484 -12.21 -8.11 -8.16
CA GLU A 484 -12.23 -9.20 -7.19
C GLU A 484 -13.31 -9.00 -6.11
N SER A 485 -13.45 -7.77 -5.59
CA SER A 485 -14.48 -7.45 -4.59
C SER A 485 -15.90 -7.52 -5.17
N ALA A 486 -16.08 -7.13 -6.43
CA ALA A 486 -17.36 -7.25 -7.12
C ALA A 486 -17.72 -8.71 -7.37
N GLN A 487 -16.75 -9.55 -7.77
CA GLN A 487 -16.96 -10.97 -8.04
C GLN A 487 -17.45 -11.71 -6.79
N VAL A 488 -16.92 -11.39 -5.61
CA VAL A 488 -17.43 -11.95 -4.34
C VAL A 488 -18.92 -11.65 -4.15
N VAL A 489 -19.36 -10.44 -4.48
CA VAL A 489 -20.78 -10.07 -4.38
C VAL A 489 -21.62 -10.81 -5.43
N VAL A 490 -21.11 -10.92 -6.67
CA VAL A 490 -21.74 -11.72 -7.74
C VAL A 490 -21.94 -13.17 -7.28
N ASP A 491 -20.91 -13.80 -6.73
CA ASP A 491 -20.96 -15.18 -6.26
C ASP A 491 -21.99 -15.36 -5.13
N ILE A 492 -22.05 -14.43 -4.17
CA ILE A 492 -23.05 -14.49 -3.09
C ILE A 492 -24.45 -14.37 -3.67
N VAL A 493 -24.68 -13.41 -4.57
CA VAL A 493 -25.96 -13.15 -5.21
C VAL A 493 -26.44 -14.36 -6.02
N GLN A 494 -25.58 -14.94 -6.86
CA GLN A 494 -25.93 -16.08 -7.70
C GLN A 494 -26.20 -17.35 -6.88
N ASN A 495 -25.40 -17.60 -5.84
CA ASN A 495 -25.51 -18.83 -5.05
C ASN A 495 -26.55 -18.77 -3.92
N ASN A 496 -26.87 -17.57 -3.39
CA ASN A 496 -27.72 -17.41 -2.20
C ASN A 496 -28.91 -16.47 -2.41
N GLY A 497 -28.95 -15.74 -3.52
CA GLY A 497 -30.00 -14.78 -3.85
C GLY A 497 -29.78 -13.38 -3.26
N LEU A 498 -30.49 -12.40 -3.83
CA LEU A 498 -30.35 -10.98 -3.51
C LEU A 498 -30.60 -10.65 -2.03
N VAL A 499 -31.62 -11.25 -1.40
CA VAL A 499 -31.97 -10.96 0.00
C VAL A 499 -30.84 -11.36 0.95
N VAL A 500 -30.21 -12.52 0.69
CA VAL A 500 -29.07 -12.99 1.47
C VAL A 500 -27.85 -12.12 1.22
N ALA A 501 -27.60 -11.71 -0.03
CA ALA A 501 -26.54 -10.76 -0.35
C ALA A 501 -26.70 -9.40 0.37
N LEU A 502 -27.92 -8.85 0.42
CA LEU A 502 -28.21 -7.61 1.16
C LEU A 502 -27.97 -7.79 2.67
N PHE A 503 -28.30 -8.94 3.24
CA PHE A 503 -28.00 -9.21 4.65
C PHE A 503 -26.49 -9.27 4.91
N ILE A 504 -25.75 -9.98 4.06
CA ILE A 504 -24.32 -10.26 4.25
C ILE A 504 -23.46 -9.04 3.95
N VAL A 505 -23.71 -8.35 2.83
CA VAL A 505 -22.84 -7.29 2.30
C VAL A 505 -23.31 -5.89 2.73
N ALA A 506 -24.60 -5.69 3.00
CA ALA A 506 -25.13 -4.38 3.40
C ALA A 506 -25.44 -4.29 4.88
N LEU A 507 -26.27 -5.18 5.42
CA LEU A 507 -26.75 -5.06 6.80
C LEU A 507 -25.66 -5.41 7.83
N THR A 508 -24.91 -6.48 7.59
CA THR A 508 -23.87 -6.94 8.53
C THR A 508 -22.80 -5.87 8.77
N PRO A 509 -22.15 -5.27 7.75
CA PRO A 509 -21.19 -4.17 7.94
C PRO A 509 -21.80 -2.95 8.62
N ALA A 510 -23.01 -2.57 8.22
CA ALA A 510 -23.73 -1.43 8.79
C ALA A 510 -24.02 -1.57 10.30
N ILE A 511 -23.96 -2.78 10.85
CA ILE A 511 -24.07 -3.04 12.28
C ILE A 511 -22.68 -3.19 12.89
N CYS A 512 -21.89 -4.13 12.38
CA CYS A 512 -20.64 -4.58 12.99
C CYS A 512 -19.53 -3.53 12.90
N GLU A 513 -19.36 -2.90 11.74
CA GLU A 513 -18.33 -1.88 11.56
C GLU A 513 -18.74 -0.58 12.26
N GLU A 514 -20.03 -0.21 12.21
CA GLU A 514 -20.51 0.94 12.98
C GLU A 514 -20.27 0.76 14.49
N PHE A 515 -20.47 -0.46 15.01
CA PHE A 515 -20.17 -0.79 16.40
C PHE A 515 -18.71 -0.50 16.74
N LEU A 516 -17.76 -1.00 15.95
CA LEU A 516 -16.32 -0.83 16.20
C LEU A 516 -15.89 0.63 16.00
N PHE A 517 -16.24 1.24 14.86
CA PHE A 517 -15.75 2.56 14.52
C PHE A 517 -16.50 3.66 15.26
N ARG A 518 -17.84 3.69 15.18
CA ARG A 518 -18.63 4.81 15.70
C ARG A 518 -18.95 4.62 17.18
N GLY A 519 -19.08 3.36 17.60
CA GLY A 519 -19.23 3.00 19.01
C GLY A 519 -17.92 3.12 19.77
N VAL A 520 -16.93 2.29 19.45
CA VAL A 520 -15.70 2.17 20.26
C VAL A 520 -14.70 3.29 19.95
N LEU A 521 -14.27 3.42 18.69
CA LEU A 521 -13.15 4.32 18.33
C LEU A 521 -13.50 5.81 18.38
N LEU A 522 -14.67 6.19 17.88
CA LEU A 522 -15.14 7.56 17.96
C LEU A 522 -15.40 7.98 19.41
N ASN A 523 -15.89 7.08 20.26
CA ASN A 523 -16.04 7.34 21.69
C ASN A 523 -14.69 7.54 22.38
N ALA A 524 -13.71 6.68 22.09
CA ALA A 524 -12.37 6.81 22.66
C ALA A 524 -11.76 8.19 22.34
N SER A 525 -11.98 8.69 21.13
CA SER A 525 -11.49 9.99 20.66
C SER A 525 -12.32 11.21 21.10
N LYS A 526 -13.30 11.07 22.02
CA LYS A 526 -14.13 12.21 22.49
C LYS A 526 -13.33 13.36 23.10
N GLY A 527 -12.16 13.10 23.66
CA GLY A 527 -11.25 14.11 24.21
C GLY A 527 -10.47 14.91 23.17
N TRP A 528 -10.52 14.53 21.89
CA TRP A 528 -9.72 15.15 20.84
C TRP A 528 -10.40 16.38 20.24
N LYS A 529 -9.60 17.19 19.52
CA LYS A 529 -10.15 18.15 18.58
C LYS A 529 -11.05 17.41 17.59
N THR A 530 -12.25 17.93 17.36
CA THR A 530 -13.27 17.31 16.49
C THR A 530 -12.72 16.89 15.13
N ALA A 531 -11.91 17.75 14.50
CA ALA A 531 -11.29 17.44 13.22
C ALA A 531 -10.38 16.21 13.31
N SER A 532 -9.54 16.12 14.34
CA SER A 532 -8.62 14.98 14.55
C SER A 532 -9.37 13.67 14.79
N ALA A 533 -10.45 13.69 15.60
CA ALA A 533 -11.26 12.51 15.89
C ALA A 533 -11.92 11.96 14.61
N ILE A 534 -12.52 12.86 13.81
CA ILE A 534 -13.20 12.51 12.56
C ILE A 534 -12.21 12.01 11.52
N THR A 535 -11.10 12.72 11.31
CA THR A 535 -10.08 12.34 10.33
C THR A 535 -9.45 10.99 10.66
N LEU A 536 -9.10 10.74 11.93
CA LEU A 536 -8.54 9.44 12.32
C LEU A 536 -9.56 8.31 12.13
N ASN A 537 -10.82 8.49 12.54
CA ASN A 537 -11.85 7.47 12.34
C ASN A 537 -12.03 7.15 10.85
N GLY A 538 -12.03 8.17 9.99
CA GLY A 538 -12.04 7.97 8.53
C GLY A 538 -10.83 7.18 8.05
N LEU A 539 -9.62 7.57 8.44
CA LEU A 539 -8.38 6.90 8.01
C LEU A 539 -8.33 5.43 8.45
N LEU A 540 -8.72 5.13 9.69
CA LEU A 540 -8.75 3.76 10.20
C LEU A 540 -9.82 2.91 9.47
N PHE A 541 -10.96 3.53 9.12
CA PHE A 541 -12.01 2.87 8.33
C PHE A 541 -11.51 2.52 6.93
N GLY A 542 -10.90 3.48 6.23
CA GLY A 542 -10.31 3.24 4.91
C GLY A 542 -9.16 2.23 4.93
N ALA A 543 -8.31 2.27 5.97
CA ALA A 543 -7.19 1.34 6.10
C ALA A 543 -7.62 -0.12 6.32
N LEU A 544 -8.71 -0.36 7.06
CA LEU A 544 -9.20 -1.72 7.34
C LEU A 544 -9.65 -2.47 6.06
N HIS A 545 -10.04 -1.73 5.02
CA HIS A 545 -10.52 -2.30 3.76
C HIS A 545 -9.39 -2.77 2.83
N MET A 546 -8.12 -2.46 3.16
CA MET A 546 -6.94 -2.99 2.45
C MET A 546 -7.02 -2.82 0.92
N SER A 547 -7.52 -1.69 0.44
CA SER A 547 -7.59 -1.39 -1.00
C SER A 547 -7.07 0.02 -1.24
N VAL A 548 -5.94 0.15 -1.93
CA VAL A 548 -5.23 1.43 -2.03
C VAL A 548 -5.97 2.44 -2.91
N ALA A 549 -6.54 2.01 -4.05
CA ALA A 549 -7.35 2.93 -4.86
C ALA A 549 -8.65 3.35 -4.17
N ASN A 550 -9.25 2.48 -3.36
CA ASN A 550 -10.51 2.80 -2.67
C ASN A 550 -10.28 3.53 -1.34
N MET A 551 -9.06 3.44 -0.75
CA MET A 551 -8.74 3.99 0.57
C MET A 551 -9.11 5.48 0.70
N PRO A 552 -8.84 6.38 -0.26
CA PRO A 552 -9.24 7.78 -0.13
C PRO A 552 -10.75 7.97 -0.07
N ALA A 553 -11.51 7.27 -0.93
CA ALA A 553 -12.97 7.35 -0.94
C ALA A 553 -13.58 6.78 0.35
N LEU A 554 -13.09 5.61 0.80
CA LEU A 554 -13.51 4.97 2.04
C LEU A 554 -13.14 5.81 3.26
N THR A 555 -11.99 6.50 3.24
CA THR A 555 -11.58 7.44 4.30
C THR A 555 -12.56 8.60 4.43
N LEU A 556 -12.95 9.20 3.29
CA LEU A 556 -13.91 10.30 3.27
C LEU A 556 -15.30 9.85 3.73
N MET A 557 -15.78 8.69 3.28
CA MET A 557 -17.03 8.10 3.73
C MET A 557 -16.98 7.78 5.23
N GLY A 558 -15.86 7.22 5.69
CA GLY A 558 -15.60 6.92 7.09
C GLY A 558 -15.70 8.15 7.98
N ALA A 559 -15.04 9.23 7.55
CA ALA A 559 -15.07 10.55 8.19
C ALA A 559 -16.48 11.19 8.15
N TYR A 560 -17.19 11.09 7.03
CA TYR A 560 -18.56 11.58 6.89
C TYR A 560 -19.50 10.93 7.91
N MET A 561 -19.45 9.60 8.00
CA MET A 561 -20.19 8.82 8.99
C MET A 561 -19.79 9.15 10.44
N ALA A 562 -18.49 9.33 10.71
CA ALA A 562 -18.03 9.80 12.03
C ALA A 562 -18.58 11.19 12.38
N TYR A 563 -18.66 12.11 11.40
CA TYR A 563 -19.23 13.44 11.59
C TYR A 563 -20.74 13.39 11.90
N ILE A 564 -21.50 12.50 11.24
CA ILE A 564 -22.91 12.26 11.54
C ILE A 564 -23.08 11.92 13.02
N VAL A 565 -22.35 10.91 13.52
CA VAL A 565 -22.48 10.46 14.92
C VAL A 565 -21.98 11.54 15.88
N TRP A 566 -20.89 12.25 15.55
CA TRP A 566 -20.37 13.33 16.39
C TRP A 566 -21.39 14.45 16.64
N LYS A 567 -22.18 14.81 15.62
CA LYS A 567 -23.18 15.88 15.71
C LYS A 567 -24.54 15.41 16.19
N SER A 568 -25.06 14.32 15.62
CA SER A 568 -26.39 13.79 15.98
C SER A 568 -26.41 13.02 17.30
N GLY A 569 -25.28 12.41 17.68
CA GLY A 569 -25.24 11.44 18.78
C GLY A 569 -26.01 10.15 18.50
N SER A 570 -26.28 9.83 17.22
CA SER A 570 -27.05 8.66 16.80
C SER A 570 -26.21 7.76 15.87
N ILE A 571 -25.86 6.58 16.35
CA ILE A 571 -25.20 5.55 15.51
C ILE A 571 -26.14 5.05 14.40
N TYR A 572 -27.45 5.05 14.63
CA TYR A 572 -28.45 4.59 13.65
C TYR A 572 -28.44 5.41 12.36
N GLN A 573 -28.19 6.72 12.45
CA GLN A 573 -28.10 7.58 11.26
C GLN A 573 -26.88 7.26 10.40
N SER A 574 -25.77 6.88 11.04
CA SER A 574 -24.55 6.43 10.36
C SER A 574 -24.74 5.03 9.77
N ALA A 575 -25.31 4.10 10.54
CA ALA A 575 -25.68 2.76 10.07
C ALA A 575 -26.64 2.78 8.87
N LEU A 576 -27.59 3.72 8.85
CA LEU A 576 -28.49 3.90 7.69
C LEU A 576 -27.71 4.29 6.43
N VAL A 577 -26.81 5.27 6.53
CA VAL A 577 -25.96 5.72 5.43
C VAL A 577 -25.07 4.58 4.93
N HIS A 578 -24.47 3.83 5.85
CA HIS A 578 -23.64 2.66 5.52
C HIS A 578 -24.46 1.57 4.81
N PHE A 579 -25.62 1.21 5.37
CA PHE A 579 -26.52 0.20 4.80
C PHE A 579 -26.95 0.59 3.39
N ILE A 580 -27.41 1.82 3.18
CA ILE A 580 -27.86 2.28 1.85
C ILE A 580 -26.69 2.24 0.86
N ASN A 581 -25.48 2.65 1.28
CA ASN A 581 -24.30 2.62 0.41
C ASN A 581 -24.01 1.21 -0.09
N ASN A 582 -23.95 0.25 0.81
CA ASN A 582 -23.63 -1.13 0.46
C ASN A 582 -24.80 -1.82 -0.24
N ALA A 583 -26.05 -1.50 0.13
CA ALA A 583 -27.24 -2.02 -0.54
C ALA A 583 -27.31 -1.54 -2.00
N LEU A 584 -27.00 -0.27 -2.26
CA LEU A 584 -26.90 0.25 -3.63
C LEU A 584 -25.78 -0.44 -4.40
N ALA A 585 -24.62 -0.70 -3.79
CA ALA A 585 -23.55 -1.45 -4.43
C ALA A 585 -24.00 -2.88 -4.84
N VAL A 586 -24.66 -3.61 -3.94
CA VAL A 586 -25.21 -4.95 -4.22
C VAL A 586 -26.28 -4.90 -5.32
N LEU A 587 -27.19 -3.93 -5.27
CA LEU A 587 -28.25 -3.77 -6.27
C LEU A 587 -27.67 -3.45 -7.65
N LEU A 588 -26.66 -2.57 -7.73
CA LEU A 588 -25.97 -2.26 -8.97
C LEU A 588 -25.36 -3.52 -9.58
N ILE A 589 -24.60 -4.29 -8.80
CA ILE A 589 -23.98 -5.54 -9.26
C ILE A 589 -25.05 -6.56 -9.73
N TYR A 590 -26.14 -6.71 -8.97
CA TYR A 590 -27.24 -7.60 -9.33
C TYR A 590 -27.88 -7.21 -10.68
N TYR A 591 -28.27 -5.95 -10.84
CA TYR A 591 -28.93 -5.48 -12.06
C TYR A 591 -27.99 -5.43 -13.28
N SER A 592 -26.69 -5.20 -13.07
CA SER A 592 -25.68 -5.37 -14.12
C SER A 592 -25.55 -6.82 -14.57
N THR A 593 -25.49 -7.76 -13.63
CA THR A 593 -25.36 -9.20 -13.90
C THR A 593 -26.58 -9.74 -14.68
N GLU A 594 -27.78 -9.26 -14.33
CA GLU A 594 -29.03 -9.54 -15.05
C GLU A 594 -29.15 -8.81 -16.42
N LYS A 595 -28.11 -8.06 -16.83
CA LYS A 595 -28.06 -7.24 -18.06
C LYS A 595 -29.20 -6.21 -18.16
N LEU A 596 -29.77 -5.81 -17.03
CA LEU A 596 -30.80 -4.77 -16.94
C LEU A 596 -30.19 -3.36 -16.95
N ILE A 597 -28.92 -3.25 -16.58
CA ILE A 597 -28.12 -2.02 -16.66
C ILE A 597 -26.90 -2.28 -17.53
N ASP A 598 -26.67 -1.38 -18.47
CA ASP A 598 -25.43 -1.32 -19.25
C ASP A 598 -24.37 -0.59 -18.42
N GLU A 599 -23.36 -1.34 -17.93
CA GLU A 599 -22.36 -0.83 -16.99
C GLU A 599 -21.52 0.32 -17.56
N GLU A 600 -21.14 0.24 -18.85
CA GLU A 600 -20.37 1.29 -19.49
C GLU A 600 -21.18 2.58 -19.58
N LYS A 601 -22.44 2.49 -20.02
CA LYS A 601 -23.32 3.67 -20.10
C LYS A 601 -23.61 4.26 -18.72
N PHE A 602 -23.87 3.40 -17.73
CA PHE A 602 -24.16 3.84 -16.37
C PHE A 602 -22.95 4.54 -15.73
N THR A 603 -21.76 3.97 -15.91
CA THR A 603 -20.50 4.56 -15.44
C THR A 603 -20.23 5.89 -16.14
N ALA A 604 -20.44 5.98 -17.46
CA ALA A 604 -20.29 7.22 -18.21
C ALA A 604 -21.22 8.34 -17.72
N ILE A 605 -22.44 8.01 -17.31
CA ILE A 605 -23.40 8.98 -16.73
C ILE A 605 -22.91 9.47 -15.37
N ILE A 606 -22.53 8.55 -14.47
CA ILE A 606 -22.06 8.90 -13.12
C ILE A 606 -20.84 9.80 -13.18
N GLU A 607 -19.92 9.51 -14.10
CA GLU A 607 -18.67 10.26 -14.24
C GLU A 607 -18.84 11.58 -14.99
N HIS A 608 -20.04 11.90 -15.49
CA HIS A 608 -20.28 13.15 -16.20
C HIS A 608 -20.03 14.35 -15.28
N PRO A 609 -19.33 15.41 -15.71
CA PRO A 609 -19.00 16.57 -14.87
C PRO A 609 -20.20 17.23 -14.20
N LEU A 610 -21.37 17.23 -14.87
CA LEU A 610 -22.62 17.74 -14.31
C LEU A 610 -23.09 16.90 -13.10
N CYS A 611 -23.00 15.57 -13.20
CA CYS A 611 -23.38 14.66 -12.12
C CYS A 611 -22.44 14.82 -10.92
N LEU A 612 -21.13 14.96 -11.16
CA LEU A 612 -20.15 15.28 -10.12
C LEU A 612 -20.46 16.63 -9.43
N GLY A 613 -20.82 17.66 -10.21
CA GLY A 613 -21.20 18.96 -9.68
C GLY A 613 -22.46 18.92 -8.80
N ILE A 614 -23.51 18.23 -9.26
CA ILE A 614 -24.75 18.04 -8.48
C ILE A 614 -24.48 17.26 -7.20
N ALA A 615 -23.69 16.18 -7.29
CA ALA A 615 -23.28 15.38 -6.14
C ALA A 615 -22.53 16.23 -5.09
N PHE A 616 -21.58 17.04 -5.54
CA PHE A 616 -20.82 17.93 -4.66
C PHE A 616 -21.72 18.93 -3.90
N VAL A 617 -22.66 19.57 -4.61
CA VAL A 617 -23.64 20.48 -3.99
C VAL A 617 -24.49 19.76 -2.95
N TYR A 618 -24.95 18.54 -3.26
CA TYR A 618 -25.78 17.77 -2.33
C TYR A 618 -25.00 17.35 -1.07
N ILE A 619 -23.73 16.97 -1.20
CA ILE A 619 -22.88 16.68 -0.04
C ILE A 619 -22.75 17.91 0.85
N ILE A 620 -22.49 19.09 0.28
CA ILE A 620 -22.42 20.34 1.05
C ILE A 620 -23.74 20.59 1.81
N PHE A 621 -24.88 20.43 1.13
CA PHE A 621 -26.19 20.56 1.76
C PHE A 621 -26.38 19.58 2.93
N SER A 622 -25.95 18.33 2.76
CA SER A 622 -26.01 17.31 3.82
C SER A 622 -25.11 17.68 5.00
N LEU A 623 -23.89 18.19 4.77
CA LEU A 623 -22.95 18.61 5.81
C LEU A 623 -23.49 19.80 6.61
N ILE A 624 -24.15 20.75 5.95
CA ILE A 624 -24.83 21.88 6.60
C ILE A 624 -26.00 21.36 7.44
N SER A 625 -26.78 20.41 6.93
CA SER A 625 -27.90 19.80 7.65
C SER A 625 -27.44 19.04 8.90
N ILE A 626 -26.33 18.29 8.80
CA ILE A 626 -25.70 17.63 9.95
C ILE A 626 -25.20 18.67 10.97
N LYS A 627 -24.57 19.76 10.51
CA LYS A 627 -24.07 20.85 11.38
C LYS A 627 -25.21 21.50 12.18
N ASN A 628 -26.37 21.68 11.55
CA ASN A 628 -27.54 22.33 12.12
C ASN A 628 -28.41 21.38 12.96
N CYS A 629 -28.10 20.08 12.98
CA CYS A 629 -28.77 19.14 13.86
C CYS A 629 -28.45 19.51 15.32
N LYS A 630 -29.45 19.98 16.06
CA LYS A 630 -29.31 20.17 17.50
C LYS A 630 -29.16 18.80 18.15
N ARG A 631 -28.17 18.68 19.05
CA ARG A 631 -28.13 17.58 20.01
C ARG A 631 -29.34 17.80 20.90
N GLU A 632 -30.40 17.01 20.74
CA GLU A 632 -31.53 17.09 21.69
C GLU A 632 -30.97 16.74 23.08
N SER A 633 -30.83 17.76 23.91
CA SER A 633 -30.47 17.64 25.32
C SER A 633 -31.70 17.13 26.05
N VAL A 634 -31.72 15.85 26.38
CA VAL A 634 -32.69 15.31 27.33
C VAL A 634 -32.04 15.40 28.71
N ASP A 635 -31.96 16.62 29.24
CA ASP A 635 -32.16 16.84 30.66
C ASP A 635 -33.67 17.11 30.80
N ALA A 636 -34.45 16.03 30.90
CA ALA A 636 -35.85 16.02 31.30
C ALA A 636 -36.15 14.70 32.00
#